data_AF-A0A7X1WJK7-F1
#
_entry.id   AF-A0A7X1WJK7-F1
#
_cell.length_a   1.000
_cell.length_b   1.000
_cell.length_c   1.000
_cell.angle_alpha   90.00
_cell.angle_beta   90.00
_cell.angle_gamma   90.00
#
_symmetry.space_group_name_H-M   'P 1'
#
loop_
_entity.id
_entity.type
_entity.pdbx_description
1 polymer ?
#
loop_
_entity_poly.entity_id
_entity_poly.type
_entity_poly.pdbx_seq_one_letter_code
_entity_poly.pdbx_strand_id
1 'polypeptide(L)' 'MSINSRLAALKMVITALDEVQTFNGNLPAYDDAGEGGGAAPETFMALVKQYAGNRVEDSELVEVIDSMDVLFPEYEFSWK' A
#
# COMPACT_ATOMS: atom_id res chain seq x y z
N MET A 1 1.84 23.25 9.27
CA MET A 1 2.75 22.90 8.16
C MET A 1 2.11 21.72 7.46
N SER A 2 1.47 21.93 6.31
CA SER A 2 0.81 20.82 5.61
C SER A 2 1.91 19.90 5.14
N ILE A 3 2.01 18.70 5.72
CA ILE A 3 2.72 17.62 5.04
C ILE A 3 2.09 17.58 3.65
N ASN A 4 2.91 17.59 2.60
CA ASN A 4 2.41 17.42 1.25
C ASN A 4 1.77 16.03 1.23
N SER A 5 0.44 16.00 1.29
CA SER A 5 -0.37 14.83 1.59
C SER A 5 -0.15 13.73 0.55
N ARG A 6 0.10 14.14 -0.70
CA ARG A 6 0.63 13.30 -1.79
C ARG A 6 1.98 12.65 -1.51
N LEU A 7 2.92 13.35 -0.86
CA LEU A 7 4.21 12.74 -0.48
C LEU A 7 4.02 11.72 0.64
N ALA A 8 3.07 11.93 1.55
CA ALA A 8 2.71 10.93 2.54
C ALA A 8 2.06 9.72 1.87
N ALA A 9 1.08 9.93 0.96
CA ALA A 9 0.45 8.89 0.15
C ALA A 9 1.49 8.04 -0.58
N LEU A 10 2.42 8.68 -1.30
CA LEU A 10 3.51 8.01 -2.00
C LEU A 10 4.36 7.14 -1.09
N LYS A 11 4.73 7.63 0.09
CA LYS A 11 5.48 6.84 1.06
C LYS A 11 4.71 5.60 1.52
N MET A 12 3.41 5.73 1.79
CA MET A 12 2.60 4.58 2.23
C MET A 12 2.47 3.54 1.13
N VAL A 13 2.28 3.97 -0.12
CA VAL A 13 2.21 3.08 -1.28
C VAL A 13 3.54 2.35 -1.49
N ILE A 14 4.68 3.05 -1.42
CA ILE A 14 6.00 2.42 -1.54
C ILE A 14 6.23 1.39 -0.43
N THR A 15 5.90 1.72 0.82
CA THR A 15 6.03 0.75 1.94
C THR A 15 5.20 -0.52 1.67
N ALA A 16 3.98 -0.38 1.17
CA ALA A 16 3.15 -1.53 0.80
C ALA A 16 3.74 -2.33 -0.37
N LEU A 17 4.35 -1.67 -1.36
CA LEU A 17 5.05 -2.34 -2.47
C LEU A 17 6.25 -3.15 -1.96
N ASP A 18 7.07 -2.58 -1.08
CA ASP A 18 8.24 -3.25 -0.50
C ASP A 18 7.83 -4.51 0.26
N GLU A 19 6.73 -4.44 1.00
CA GLU A 19 6.19 -5.60 1.69
C GLU A 19 5.70 -6.65 0.69
N VAL A 20 4.89 -6.27 -0.30
CA VAL A 20 4.43 -7.22 -1.31
C VAL A 20 5.60 -7.88 -2.05
N GLN A 21 6.69 -7.15 -2.32
CA GLN A 21 7.91 -7.74 -2.87
C GLN A 21 8.55 -8.77 -1.93
N THR A 22 8.54 -8.50 -0.62
CA THR A 22 8.98 -9.46 0.41
C THR A 22 8.13 -10.74 0.39
N PHE A 23 6.86 -10.64 0.00
CA PHE A 23 5.93 -11.76 -0.18
C PHE A 23 5.86 -12.27 -1.65
N ASN A 24 6.93 -12.10 -2.43
CA ASN A 24 7.05 -12.56 -3.82
C ASN A 24 5.96 -12.01 -4.76
N GLY A 25 5.56 -10.76 -4.57
CA GLY A 25 4.50 -10.14 -5.37
C GLY A 25 3.08 -10.43 -4.89
N ASN A 26 2.91 -11.11 -3.75
CA ASN A 26 1.60 -11.41 -3.17
C ASN A 26 1.28 -10.50 -1.98
N LEU A 27 0.00 -10.32 -1.69
CA LEU A 27 -0.42 -9.66 -0.45
C LEU A 27 0.07 -10.47 0.78
N PRO A 28 0.50 -9.79 1.85
CA PRO A 28 0.97 -10.46 3.05
C PRO A 28 -0.16 -11.28 3.69
N ALA A 29 0.09 -12.57 3.92
CA ALA A 29 -0.79 -13.45 4.66
C ALA A 29 -0.27 -13.59 6.09
N TYR A 30 -0.72 -12.72 6.99
CA TYR A 30 -0.37 -12.83 8.41
C TYR A 30 -1.20 -13.95 9.04
N ASP A 31 -0.59 -15.12 9.25
CA ASP A 31 -1.26 -16.30 9.82
C ASP A 31 -1.58 -16.16 11.32
N ASP A 32 -0.93 -15.23 12.03
CA ASP A 32 -1.16 -14.99 13.44
C ASP A 32 -1.56 -13.53 13.69
N ALA A 33 -2.73 -13.33 14.29
CA ALA A 33 -3.10 -12.08 14.95
C ALA A 33 -2.24 -11.88 16.22
N GLY A 34 -0.92 -11.81 16.06
CA GLY A 34 0.04 -11.59 17.14
C GLY A 34 0.21 -10.10 17.41
N GLU A 35 -0.25 -9.67 18.59
CA GLU A 35 0.01 -8.44 19.40
C GLU A 35 0.17 -7.04 18.74
N GLY A 36 0.20 -6.92 17.42
CA GLY A 36 0.03 -5.69 16.64
C GLY A 36 -0.93 -5.87 15.46
N GLY A 37 -1.68 -6.99 15.47
CA GLY A 37 -2.36 -7.60 14.33
C GLY A 37 -3.47 -6.77 13.70
N GLY A 38 -3.16 -6.12 12.59
CA GLY A 38 -4.15 -5.88 11.54
C GLY A 38 -4.54 -7.22 10.90
N ALA A 39 -5.80 -7.37 10.52
CA ALA A 39 -6.22 -8.49 9.69
C ALA A 39 -5.38 -8.52 8.40
N ALA A 40 -5.13 -9.72 7.85
CA ALA A 40 -4.48 -9.83 6.55
C ALA A 40 -5.24 -8.96 5.52
N PRO A 41 -4.55 -8.10 4.77
CA PRO A 41 -5.21 -7.21 3.82
C PRO A 41 -5.81 -8.00 2.66
N GLU A 42 -7.10 -7.82 2.40
CA GLU A 42 -7.79 -8.45 1.26
C GLU A 42 -7.44 -7.81 -0.08
N THR A 43 -6.95 -6.56 -0.05
CA THR A 43 -6.58 -5.79 -1.25
C THR A 43 -5.32 -4.98 -0.99
N PHE A 44 -4.61 -4.58 -2.04
CA PHE A 44 -3.47 -3.68 -1.91
C PHE A 44 -3.85 -2.33 -1.29
N MET A 45 -5.03 -1.80 -1.61
CA MET A 45 -5.55 -0.60 -0.95
C MET A 45 -5.73 -0.81 0.57
N ALA A 46 -6.22 -1.98 0.99
CA ALA A 46 -6.34 -2.30 2.41
C ALA A 46 -4.97 -2.33 3.09
N LEU A 47 -3.95 -2.89 2.43
CA LEU A 47 -2.57 -2.87 2.92
C LEU A 47 -2.02 -1.43 3.05
N VAL A 48 -2.16 -0.61 2.01
CA VAL A 48 -1.73 0.79 2.03
C VAL A 48 -2.43 1.56 3.17
N LYS A 49 -3.71 1.29 3.41
CA LYS A 49 -4.48 1.89 4.51
C LYS A 49 -4.00 1.47 5.89
N GLN A 50 -3.48 0.26 6.07
CA GLN A 50 -2.86 -0.15 7.34
C GLN A 50 -1.66 0.75 7.68
N TYR A 51 -0.90 1.17 6.67
CA TYR A 51 0.22 2.11 6.84
C TYR A 51 -0.23 3.57 6.96
N ALA A 52 -1.18 4.00 6.12
CA ALA A 52 -1.64 5.38 6.08
C ALA A 52 -2.45 5.78 7.33
N GLY A 53 -3.22 4.83 7.88
CA GLY A 53 -4.23 5.12 8.89
C GLY A 53 -5.16 6.27 8.44
N ASN A 54 -5.51 7.16 9.37
CA ASN A 54 -6.35 8.33 9.08
C ASN A 54 -5.56 9.58 8.65
N ARG A 55 -4.30 9.42 8.21
CA ARG A 55 -3.38 10.55 7.92
C ARG A 55 -3.42 11.01 6.47
N VAL A 56 -3.94 10.17 5.58
CA VAL A 56 -4.00 10.41 4.13
C VAL A 56 -5.40 10.04 3.66
N GLU A 57 -5.99 10.87 2.79
CA GLU A 57 -7.30 10.57 2.22
C GLU A 57 -7.20 9.44 1.19
N ASP A 58 -8.24 8.61 1.12
CA ASP A 58 -8.34 7.50 0.16
C ASP A 58 -8.14 7.95 -1.29
N SER A 59 -8.66 9.14 -1.65
CA SER A 59 -8.53 9.72 -2.98
C SER A 59 -7.07 9.91 -3.40
N GLU A 60 -6.22 10.37 -2.48
CA GLU A 60 -4.79 10.54 -2.76
C GLU A 60 -4.04 9.21 -2.86
N LEU A 61 -4.45 8.22 -2.05
CA LEU A 61 -3.90 6.87 -2.15
C LEU A 61 -4.24 6.24 -3.51
N VAL A 62 -5.48 6.41 -3.98
CA VAL A 62 -5.91 5.94 -5.32
C VAL A 62 -5.09 6.60 -6.42
N GLU A 63 -4.95 7.94 -6.41
CA GLU A 63 -4.18 8.66 -7.43
C GLU A 63 -2.73 8.12 -7.55
N VAL A 64 -2.10 7.84 -6.40
CA VAL A 64 -0.73 7.31 -6.37
C VAL A 64 -0.68 5.86 -6.85
N ILE A 65 -1.61 5.00 -6.42
CA ILE A 65 -1.67 3.59 -6.83
C ILE A 65 -1.88 3.47 -8.34
N ASP A 66 -2.75 4.29 -8.92
CA ASP A 66 -2.99 4.31 -10.36
C ASP A 66 -1.78 4.83 -11.14
N SER A 67 -1.03 5.78 -10.55
CA SER A 67 0.20 6.29 -11.15
C SER A 67 1.33 5.25 -11.23
N MET A 68 1.27 4.17 -10.44
CA MET A 68 2.31 3.13 -10.46
C MET A 68 2.36 2.39 -11.79
N ASP A 69 1.22 2.16 -12.45
CA ASP A 69 1.18 1.49 -13.77
C ASP A 69 1.87 2.33 -14.84
N VAL A 70 1.74 3.65 -14.75
CA VAL A 70 2.37 4.59 -15.68
C VAL A 70 3.88 4.65 -15.44
N LEU A 71 4.31 4.59 -14.17
CA LEU A 71 5.72 4.66 -13.80
C LEU A 71 6.47 3.34 -14.02
N PHE A 72 5.78 2.20 -13.90
CA PHE A 72 6.34 0.86 -14.03
C PHE A 72 5.55 0.01 -15.03
N PRO A 73 5.50 0.41 -16.31
CA PRO A 73 4.64 -0.23 -17.32
C PRO A 73 5.03 -1.68 -17.63
N GLU A 74 6.24 -2.10 -17.29
CA GLU A 74 6.76 -3.46 -17.49
C GLU A 74 6.57 -4.37 -16.26
N TYR A 75 6.09 -3.82 -15.14
CA TYR A 75 5.89 -4.56 -13.91
C TYR A 75 4.44 -5.06 -13.82
N GLU A 76 4.26 -6.37 -13.72
CA GLU A 76 2.94 -6.97 -13.47
C GLU A 76 2.64 -6.97 -11.97
N PHE A 77 1.71 -6.10 -11.56
CA PHE A 77 1.22 -6.03 -10.20
C PHE A 77 0.20 -7.14 -9.93
N SER A 78 0.65 -8.30 -9.44
CA SER A 78 -0.19 -9.50 -9.25
C SER A 78 -1.39 -9.35 -8.29
N TRP A 79 -1.44 -8.26 -7.53
CA TRP A 79 -2.51 -7.93 -6.58
C TRP A 79 -3.59 -6.99 -7.13
N LYS A 80 -3.42 -6.45 -8.34
CA LYS A 80 -4.46 -5.69 -9.07
C LYS A 80 -5.37 -6.65 -9.82
#